data_AF-A0A2X2V0N1-F1
#
_entry.id   AF-A0A2X2V0N1-F1
#
_cell.length_a   1.000
_cell.length_b   1.000
_cell.length_c   1.000
_cell.angle_alpha   90.00
_cell.angle_beta   90.00
_cell.angle_gamma   90.00
#
_symmetry.space_group_name_H-M   'P 1'
#
loop_
_entity.id
_entity.type
_entity.pdbx_description
1 polymer ?
#
loop_
_entity_poly.entity_id
_entity_poly.type
_entity_poly.pdbx_seq_one_letter_code
_entity_poly.pdbx_strand_id
1 'polypeptide(L)'
;MKIISYNVNGIRAALTKGFADWLKSANPDVLCLQEIKATEDQIPKEVFSELGYKYQYYHSAEKKGYSGVAILSKIEPKHVEVGTGIDYMDREGRVLRADFETLSVMSLYLPSGTNPDRLDFKLTFMADFQKYIDKLKQKVPNLVICGDYNICHEAIDIHDPYEMPMYRAFFP
;
A
#
# COMPACT_ATOMS: atom_id res chain seq x y z
N MET A 1 -4.42 17.81 -6.39
CA MET A 1 -4.68 16.53 -5.71
C MET A 1 -3.56 16.27 -4.72
N LYS A 2 -3.87 16.22 -3.41
CA LYS A 2 -2.95 15.85 -2.33
C LYS A 2 -3.08 14.35 -2.06
N ILE A 3 -1.98 13.62 -2.22
CA ILE A 3 -1.92 12.18 -1.98
C ILE A 3 -1.05 11.92 -0.76
N ILE A 4 -1.48 11.04 0.12
CA ILE A 4 -0.69 10.57 1.26
C ILE A 4 -0.58 9.05 1.19
N SER A 5 0.62 8.53 1.43
CA SER A 5 0.87 7.12 1.69
C SER A 5 1.19 6.91 3.16
N TYR A 6 0.57 5.92 3.80
CA TYR A 6 0.85 5.60 5.19
C TYR A 6 0.66 4.11 5.49
N ASN A 7 1.74 3.43 5.89
CA ASN A 7 1.64 2.14 6.54
C ASN A 7 1.14 2.35 7.98
N VAL A 8 -0.07 1.86 8.26
CA VAL A 8 -0.75 2.07 9.56
C VAL A 8 -0.53 0.96 10.57
N ASN A 9 0.12 -0.14 10.18
CA ASN A 9 0.36 -1.31 11.03
C ASN A 9 -0.89 -1.75 11.81
N GLY A 10 -2.01 -1.87 11.11
CA GLY A 10 -3.32 -2.20 11.65
C GLY A 10 -4.25 -0.99 11.74
N ILE A 11 -5.21 -0.89 10.82
CA ILE A 11 -6.10 0.26 10.70
C ILE A 11 -6.95 0.51 11.96
N ARG A 12 -7.42 -0.55 12.61
CA ARG A 12 -8.18 -0.45 13.87
C ARG A 12 -7.30 0.05 15.03
N ALA A 13 -6.07 -0.43 15.12
CA ALA A 13 -5.12 0.00 16.15
C ALA A 13 -4.64 1.43 15.92
N ALA A 14 -4.53 1.87 14.67
CA ALA A 14 -4.23 3.25 14.35
C ALA A 14 -5.37 4.19 14.78
N LEU A 15 -6.63 3.80 14.55
CA LEU A 15 -7.80 4.58 14.98
C LEU A 15 -7.85 4.82 16.49
N THR A 16 -7.46 3.84 17.31
CA THR A 16 -7.37 4.03 18.78
C THR A 16 -6.24 4.96 19.21
N LYS A 17 -5.31 5.29 18.30
CA LYS A 17 -4.12 6.15 18.54
C LYS A 17 -4.24 7.52 17.87
N GLY A 18 -5.46 7.99 17.60
CA GLY A 18 -5.69 9.33 17.06
C GLY A 18 -5.52 9.44 15.54
N PHE A 19 -5.52 8.33 14.81
CA PHE A 19 -5.41 8.37 13.34
C PHE A 19 -6.53 9.17 12.67
N ALA A 20 -7.76 9.12 13.19
CA ALA A 20 -8.87 9.90 12.66
C ALA A 20 -8.64 11.42 12.80
N ASP A 21 -8.15 11.86 13.96
CA ASP A 21 -7.82 13.28 14.20
C ASP A 21 -6.69 13.75 13.30
N TRP A 22 -5.63 12.93 13.18
CA TRP A 22 -4.55 13.21 12.25
C TRP A 22 -5.05 13.29 10.80
N LEU A 23 -5.90 12.36 10.37
CA LEU A 23 -6.44 12.32 9.02
C LEU A 23 -7.31 13.55 8.73
N LYS A 24 -8.08 14.02 9.72
CA LYS A 24 -8.86 15.26 9.65
C LYS A 24 -7.96 16.48 9.44
N SER A 25 -6.85 16.57 10.16
CA SER A 25 -5.88 17.67 10.02
C SER A 25 -5.07 17.59 8.72
N ALA A 26 -4.62 16.39 8.34
CA ALA A 26 -3.83 16.15 7.14
C ALA A 26 -4.65 16.35 5.86
N ASN A 27 -5.93 15.97 5.90
CA ASN A 27 -6.95 16.24 4.90
C ASN A 27 -6.56 15.94 3.43
N PRO A 28 -5.91 14.79 3.09
CA PRO A 28 -5.59 14.45 1.71
C PRO A 28 -6.84 14.27 0.83
N ASP A 29 -6.66 14.37 -0.49
CA ASP A 29 -7.70 14.02 -1.46
C ASP A 29 -7.79 12.50 -1.63
N VAL A 30 -6.62 11.83 -1.63
CA VAL A 30 -6.46 10.38 -1.73
C VAL A 30 -5.48 9.91 -0.67
N LEU A 31 -5.86 8.87 0.08
CA LEU A 31 -5.07 8.24 1.12
C LEU A 31 -4.82 6.77 0.77
N CYS A 32 -3.55 6.42 0.58
CA CYS A 32 -3.10 5.05 0.39
C CYS A 32 -2.65 4.48 1.74
N LEU A 33 -3.29 3.41 2.17
CA LEU A 33 -2.94 2.70 3.40
C LEU A 33 -2.30 1.35 3.09
N GLN A 34 -1.28 1.02 3.86
CA GLN A 34 -0.63 -0.28 3.87
C GLN A 34 -0.77 -0.94 5.24
N GLU A 35 -0.70 -2.26 5.25
CA GLU A 35 -0.75 -3.10 6.45
C GLU A 35 -2.03 -2.88 7.28
N ILE A 36 -3.19 -2.83 6.63
CA ILE A 36 -4.48 -2.58 7.31
C ILE A 36 -4.84 -3.69 8.33
N LYS A 37 -4.34 -4.92 8.14
CA LYS A 37 -4.51 -6.09 9.03
C LYS A 37 -5.96 -6.34 9.46
N ALA A 38 -6.88 -6.16 8.52
CA ALA A 38 -8.30 -6.31 8.75
C ALA A 38 -8.94 -6.85 7.47
N THR A 39 -9.94 -7.72 7.63
CA THR A 39 -10.88 -7.99 6.54
C THR A 39 -11.84 -6.81 6.40
N GLU A 40 -12.45 -6.63 5.23
CA GLU A 40 -13.25 -5.45 4.93
C GLU A 40 -14.45 -5.25 5.89
N ASP A 41 -15.03 -6.34 6.41
CA ASP A 41 -16.10 -6.34 7.42
C ASP A 41 -15.65 -5.84 8.79
N GLN A 42 -14.34 -5.85 9.07
CA GLN A 42 -13.77 -5.39 10.33
C GLN A 42 -13.41 -3.91 10.31
N ILE A 43 -13.51 -3.24 9.16
CA ILE A 43 -13.09 -1.85 8.99
C ILE A 43 -14.27 -0.93 9.34
N PRO A 44 -14.09 0.03 10.26
CA PRO A 44 -15.15 0.98 10.63
C PRO A 44 -15.28 2.06 9.54
N LYS A 45 -15.96 1.74 8.45
CA LYS A 45 -16.09 2.57 7.24
C LYS A 45 -16.74 3.92 7.53
N GLU A 46 -17.66 3.96 8.48
CA GLU A 46 -18.43 5.14 8.87
C GLU A 46 -17.50 6.28 9.33
N VAL A 47 -16.46 5.96 10.09
CA VAL A 47 -15.47 6.93 10.58
C VAL A 47 -14.82 7.68 9.41
N PHE A 48 -14.47 6.96 8.35
CA PHE A 48 -13.84 7.56 7.16
C PHE A 48 -14.86 8.32 6.30
N SER A 49 -16.09 7.83 6.20
CA SER A 49 -17.19 8.50 5.51
C SER A 49 -17.52 9.86 6.14
N GLU A 50 -17.56 9.94 7.47
CA GLU A 50 -17.76 11.19 8.22
C GLU A 50 -16.63 12.20 8.02
N LEU A 51 -15.41 11.73 7.76
CA LEU A 51 -14.25 12.55 7.39
C LEU A 51 -14.23 12.94 5.89
N GLY A 52 -15.26 12.57 5.13
CA GLY A 52 -15.45 12.92 3.72
C GLY A 52 -14.91 11.90 2.72
N TYR A 53 -14.32 10.78 3.16
CA TYR A 53 -13.82 9.72 2.28
C TYR A 53 -14.95 8.76 1.92
N LYS A 54 -15.79 9.19 0.99
CA LYS A 54 -16.96 8.42 0.52
C LYS A 54 -16.57 7.19 -0.31
N TYR A 55 -15.43 7.26 -0.99
CA TYR A 55 -14.95 6.21 -1.88
C TYR A 55 -13.84 5.44 -1.17
N GLN A 56 -14.15 4.24 -0.70
CA GLN A 56 -13.27 3.42 0.11
C GLN A 56 -13.13 2.05 -0.54
N TYR A 57 -11.88 1.68 -0.85
CA TYR A 57 -11.57 0.41 -1.52
C TYR A 57 -10.49 -0.31 -0.74
N TYR A 58 -10.64 -1.62 -0.63
CA TYR A 58 -9.82 -2.46 0.22
C TYR A 58 -9.39 -3.70 -0.55
N HIS A 59 -8.13 -4.11 -0.37
CA HIS A 59 -7.64 -5.41 -0.78
C HIS A 59 -7.09 -6.09 0.46
N SER A 60 -7.93 -6.90 1.10
CA SER A 60 -7.56 -7.64 2.31
C SER A 60 -6.82 -8.92 1.94
N ALA A 61 -5.84 -9.33 2.74
CA ALA A 61 -5.22 -10.65 2.58
C ALA A 61 -6.21 -11.76 3.00
N GLU A 62 -6.06 -12.94 2.41
CA GLU A 62 -6.84 -14.13 2.82
C GLU A 62 -6.55 -14.53 4.28
N LYS A 63 -5.29 -14.36 4.70
CA LYS A 63 -4.87 -14.57 6.09
C LYS A 63 -5.41 -13.43 6.96
N LYS A 64 -6.30 -13.76 7.89
CA LYS A 64 -6.86 -12.79 8.85
C LYS A 64 -5.76 -12.10 9.68
N GLY A 65 -5.89 -10.79 9.87
CA GLY A 65 -4.95 -9.99 10.67
C GLY A 65 -3.58 -9.76 10.03
N TYR A 66 -3.45 -10.00 8.72
CA TYR A 66 -2.18 -9.90 8.00
C TYR A 66 -2.30 -8.98 6.78
N SER A 67 -1.21 -8.24 6.48
CA SER A 67 -1.05 -7.43 5.27
C SER A 67 -2.27 -6.54 4.98
N GLY A 68 -2.68 -6.43 3.71
CA GLY A 68 -3.82 -5.69 3.22
C GLY A 68 -3.49 -4.23 2.92
N VAL A 69 -4.06 -3.71 1.84
CA VAL A 69 -3.94 -2.31 1.42
C VAL A 69 -5.32 -1.68 1.22
N ALA A 70 -5.37 -0.36 1.33
CA ALA A 70 -6.59 0.41 1.05
C ALA A 70 -6.30 1.70 0.28
N ILE A 71 -7.31 2.17 -0.43
CA ILE A 71 -7.36 3.52 -0.99
C ILE A 71 -8.66 4.17 -0.50
N LEU A 72 -8.52 5.25 0.26
CA LEU A 72 -9.63 6.11 0.67
C LEU A 72 -9.57 7.41 -0.12
N SER A 73 -10.67 7.81 -0.72
CA SER A 73 -10.71 8.98 -1.61
C SER A 73 -11.95 9.82 -1.38
N LYS A 74 -11.78 11.13 -1.49
CA LYS A 74 -12.88 12.11 -1.57
C LYS A 74 -13.46 12.24 -2.98
N ILE A 75 -12.67 11.86 -3.97
CA ILE A 75 -12.99 11.95 -5.40
C ILE A 75 -13.32 10.54 -5.89
N GLU A 76 -14.36 10.41 -6.70
CA GLU A 76 -14.73 9.12 -7.31
C GLU A 76 -13.66 8.69 -8.33
N PRO A 77 -13.06 7.50 -8.17
CA PRO A 77 -12.25 6.91 -9.23
C PRO A 77 -13.15 6.48 -10.40
N LYS A 78 -12.63 6.58 -11.63
CA LYS A 78 -13.29 6.04 -12.82
C LYS A 78 -13.20 4.52 -12.89
N HIS A 79 -12.12 3.97 -12.35
CA HIS A 79 -11.87 2.54 -12.30
C HIS A 79 -11.09 2.21 -11.04
N VAL A 80 -11.37 1.04 -10.47
CA VAL A 80 -10.61 0.48 -9.36
C VAL A 80 -10.18 -0.93 -9.74
N GLU A 81 -8.88 -1.18 -9.64
CA GLU A 81 -8.28 -2.48 -9.88
C GLU A 81 -7.81 -3.09 -8.56
N VAL A 82 -8.40 -4.23 -8.19
CA VAL A 82 -8.03 -4.98 -7.00
C VAL A 82 -7.05 -6.07 -7.39
N GLY A 83 -5.81 -5.95 -6.92
CA GLY A 83 -4.74 -6.91 -7.23
C GLY A 83 -4.07 -6.66 -8.59
N THR A 84 -3.30 -7.66 -8.98
CA THR A 84 -2.42 -7.66 -10.16
C THR A 84 -2.81 -8.71 -11.19
N GLY A 85 -3.67 -9.66 -10.82
CA GLY A 85 -3.94 -10.89 -11.56
C GLY A 85 -2.89 -11.98 -11.32
N ILE A 86 -1.94 -11.76 -10.41
CA ILE A 86 -0.89 -12.73 -10.05
C ILE A 86 -1.30 -13.38 -8.73
N ASP A 87 -1.78 -14.63 -8.80
CA ASP A 87 -2.44 -15.35 -7.70
C ASP A 87 -1.70 -15.23 -6.35
N TYR A 88 -0.40 -15.54 -6.31
CA TYR A 88 0.35 -15.50 -5.05
C TYR A 88 0.50 -14.10 -4.44
N MET A 89 0.49 -13.05 -5.26
CA MET A 89 0.54 -11.66 -4.78
C MET A 89 -0.82 -11.23 -4.24
N ASP A 90 -1.87 -11.59 -4.97
CA ASP A 90 -3.23 -11.14 -4.70
C ASP A 90 -3.79 -11.79 -3.43
N ARG A 91 -3.40 -13.04 -3.12
CA ARG A 91 -3.73 -13.69 -1.84
C ARG A 91 -3.21 -12.94 -0.61
N GLU A 92 -2.11 -12.20 -0.74
CA GLU A 92 -1.57 -11.39 0.35
C GLU A 92 -2.11 -9.94 0.38
N GLY A 93 -3.01 -9.55 -0.54
CA GLY A 93 -3.68 -8.25 -0.52
C GLY A 93 -2.74 -7.05 -0.58
N ARG A 94 -1.78 -7.05 -1.50
CA ARG A 94 -0.64 -6.11 -1.50
C ARG A 94 -0.73 -4.95 -2.49
N VAL A 95 -1.67 -5.00 -3.43
CA VAL A 95 -1.76 -4.03 -4.52
C VAL A 95 -3.22 -3.63 -4.75
N LEU A 96 -3.47 -2.33 -4.78
CA LEU A 96 -4.77 -1.76 -5.10
C LEU A 96 -4.55 -0.47 -5.88
N ARG A 97 -5.30 -0.26 -6.96
CA ARG A 97 -5.17 0.92 -7.82
C ARG A 97 -6.51 1.59 -8.05
N ALA A 98 -6.51 2.91 -8.00
CA ALA A 98 -7.62 3.77 -8.37
C ALA A 98 -7.20 4.67 -9.54
N ASP A 99 -7.94 4.61 -10.65
CA ASP A 99 -7.71 5.42 -11.84
C ASP A 99 -8.66 6.63 -11.83
N PHE A 100 -8.10 7.83 -11.91
CA PHE A 100 -8.84 9.09 -12.03
C PHE A 100 -8.74 9.64 -13.46
N GLU A 101 -9.28 10.83 -13.70
CA GLU A 101 -9.31 11.47 -15.02
C GLU A 101 -7.94 11.51 -15.72
N THR A 102 -6.91 11.96 -15.00
CA THR A 102 -5.58 12.24 -15.57
C THR A 102 -4.44 11.50 -14.87
N LEU A 103 -4.74 10.83 -13.77
CA LEU A 103 -3.76 10.23 -12.87
C LEU A 103 -4.32 8.94 -12.29
N SER A 104 -3.47 7.92 -12.18
CA SER A 104 -3.75 6.72 -11.39
C SER A 104 -2.90 6.70 -10.14
N VAL A 105 -3.50 6.25 -9.04
CA VAL A 105 -2.86 6.13 -7.74
C VAL A 105 -2.93 4.68 -7.29
N MET A 106 -1.80 4.11 -6.89
CA MET A 106 -1.68 2.74 -6.42
C MET A 106 -1.19 2.73 -4.98
N SER A 107 -1.79 1.88 -4.13
CA SER A 107 -1.24 1.51 -2.82
C SER A 107 -0.55 0.16 -2.95
N LEU A 108 0.76 0.13 -2.68
CA LEU A 108 1.62 -1.04 -2.72
C LEU A 108 2.16 -1.33 -1.32
N TYR A 109 2.10 -2.59 -0.91
CA TYR A 109 2.82 -3.07 0.27
C TYR A 109 3.78 -4.20 -0.12
N LEU A 110 5.07 -3.89 -0.26
CA LEU A 110 6.07 -4.91 -0.59
C LEU A 110 6.26 -5.88 0.59
N PRO A 111 6.46 -7.19 0.32
CA PRO A 111 6.82 -8.14 1.35
C PRO A 111 8.08 -7.70 2.11
N SER A 112 8.11 -7.91 3.43
CA SER A 112 9.33 -7.76 4.21
C SER A 112 10.25 -8.98 4.02
N GLY A 113 11.57 -8.75 4.04
CA GLY A 113 12.61 -9.78 3.93
C GLY A 113 13.17 -10.21 5.29
N THR A 114 12.30 -10.48 6.27
CA THR A 114 12.69 -10.71 7.67
C THR A 114 13.46 -12.01 7.93
N ASN A 115 13.44 -12.95 6.99
CA ASN A 115 14.20 -14.20 6.99
C ASN A 115 14.52 -14.62 5.53
N PRO A 116 15.40 -15.62 5.29
CA PRO A 116 15.80 -16.03 3.94
C PRO A 116 14.63 -16.39 3.02
N ASP A 117 13.68 -17.21 3.47
CA ASP A 117 12.52 -17.59 2.64
C ASP A 117 11.67 -16.36 2.26
N ARG A 118 11.52 -15.42 3.19
CA ARG A 118 10.81 -14.16 2.96
C ARG A 118 11.58 -13.20 2.07
N LEU A 119 12.91 -13.27 2.07
CA LEU A 119 13.75 -12.52 1.15
C LEU A 119 13.57 -13.04 -0.29
N ASP A 120 13.65 -14.35 -0.52
CA ASP A 120 13.43 -14.93 -1.85
C ASP A 120 12.01 -14.63 -2.37
N PHE A 121 11.02 -14.71 -1.49
CA PHE A 121 9.65 -14.28 -1.80
C PHE A 121 9.58 -12.80 -2.20
N LYS A 122 10.26 -11.91 -1.46
CA LYS A 122 10.31 -10.47 -1.76
C LYS A 122 10.96 -10.19 -3.12
N LEU A 123 12.11 -10.82 -3.41
CA LEU A 123 12.82 -10.64 -4.68
C LEU A 123 11.98 -11.10 -5.87
N THR A 124 11.32 -12.26 -5.73
CA THR A 124 10.39 -12.78 -6.73
C THR A 124 9.22 -11.81 -6.93
N PHE A 125 8.64 -11.31 -5.83
CA PHE A 125 7.56 -10.34 -5.87
C PHE A 125 7.98 -9.08 -6.64
N MET A 126 9.16 -8.52 -6.33
CA MET A 126 9.67 -7.31 -6.98
C MET A 126 9.87 -7.51 -8.49
N ALA A 127 10.47 -8.64 -8.89
CA ALA A 127 10.73 -8.94 -10.30
C ALA A 127 9.43 -9.07 -11.10
N ASP A 128 8.43 -9.76 -10.56
CA ASP A 128 7.14 -9.92 -11.24
C ASP A 128 6.29 -8.64 -11.19
N PHE A 129 6.36 -7.89 -10.10
CA PHE A 129 5.70 -6.59 -9.98
C PHE A 129 6.26 -5.58 -10.98
N GLN A 130 7.58 -5.57 -11.21
CA GLN A 130 8.21 -4.75 -12.24
C GLN A 130 7.64 -5.08 -13.63
N LYS A 131 7.56 -6.37 -14.00
CA LYS A 131 6.96 -6.79 -15.29
C LYS A 131 5.49 -6.38 -15.41
N TYR A 132 4.74 -6.43 -14.30
CA TYR A 132 3.35 -5.97 -14.25
C TYR A 132 3.27 -4.46 -14.51
N ILE A 133 4.10 -3.65 -13.83
CA ILE A 133 4.13 -2.20 -13.99
C ILE A 133 4.58 -1.80 -15.40
N ASP A 134 5.58 -2.47 -15.99
CA ASP A 134 6.05 -2.19 -17.34
C ASP A 134 4.95 -2.35 -18.39
N LYS A 135 4.10 -3.37 -18.23
CA LYS A 135 2.91 -3.57 -19.08
C LYS A 135 1.84 -2.53 -18.77
N LEU A 136 1.60 -2.24 -17.50
CA LEU A 136 0.54 -1.32 -17.07
C LEU A 136 0.80 0.11 -17.56
N LYS A 137 2.04 0.59 -17.50
CA LYS A 137 2.41 1.96 -17.90
C LYS A 137 2.20 2.25 -19.38
N GLN A 138 2.08 1.22 -20.23
CA GLN A 138 1.70 1.39 -21.65
C GLN A 138 0.26 1.91 -21.80
N LYS A 139 -0.62 1.62 -20.84
CA LYS A 139 -2.02 2.06 -20.84
C LYS A 139 -2.27 3.17 -19.82
N VAL A 140 -1.50 3.19 -18.73
CA VAL A 140 -1.63 4.13 -17.62
C VAL A 140 -0.28 4.82 -17.36
N PRO A 141 0.08 5.80 -18.21
CA PRO A 141 1.40 6.43 -18.15
C PRO A 141 1.58 7.32 -16.91
N ASN A 142 0.50 7.96 -16.45
CA ASN A 142 0.51 8.84 -15.27
C ASN A 142 0.15 8.03 -14.03
N LEU A 143 1.11 7.26 -13.52
CA LEU A 143 0.92 6.38 -12.37
C LEU A 143 1.78 6.83 -11.18
N VAL A 144 1.13 7.12 -10.05
CA VAL A 144 1.78 7.31 -8.75
C VAL A 144 1.64 6.02 -7.95
N ILE A 145 2.77 5.39 -7.64
CA ILE A 145 2.81 4.19 -6.79
C ILE A 145 3.21 4.63 -5.39
N CYS A 146 2.20 4.79 -4.53
CA CYS A 146 2.38 4.97 -3.10
C CYS A 146 2.65 3.62 -2.46
N GLY A 147 3.56 3.54 -1.50
CA GLY A 147 3.74 2.28 -0.81
C GLY A 147 4.75 2.29 0.31
N ASP A 148 4.73 1.19 1.04
CA ASP A 148 5.81 0.75 1.89
C ASP A 148 6.61 -0.31 1.13
N TYR A 149 7.80 0.10 0.70
CA TYR A 149 8.68 -0.72 -0.10
C TYR A 149 9.51 -1.69 0.74
N ASN A 150 9.62 -1.49 2.07
CA ASN A 150 10.54 -2.24 2.93
C ASN A 150 12.00 -2.24 2.39
N ILE A 151 12.43 -1.18 1.71
CA ILE A 151 13.75 -1.03 1.08
C ILE A 151 14.26 0.38 1.33
N CYS A 152 15.54 0.52 1.66
CA CYS A 152 16.28 1.78 1.61
C CYS A 152 17.08 1.76 0.30
N HIS A 153 16.99 2.81 -0.52
CA HIS A 153 17.64 2.81 -1.83
C HIS A 153 19.14 3.07 -1.68
N GLU A 154 19.50 4.05 -0.84
CA GLU A 154 20.87 4.49 -0.62
C GLU A 154 21.23 4.49 0.87
N ALA A 155 22.53 4.53 1.15
CA ALA A 155 23.03 4.54 2.53
C ALA A 155 22.53 5.75 3.35
N ILE A 156 22.22 6.87 2.68
CA ILE A 156 21.66 8.07 3.32
C ILE A 156 20.23 7.85 3.84
N ASP A 157 19.50 6.86 3.32
CA ASP A 157 18.12 6.57 3.70
C ASP A 157 18.02 5.78 5.03
N ILE A 158 19.16 5.36 5.61
CA ILE A 158 19.21 4.55 6.82
C ILE A 158 20.22 5.11 7.82
N HIS A 159 19.87 5.08 9.11
CA HIS A 159 20.68 5.67 10.17
C HIS A 159 22.04 4.99 10.36
N ASP A 160 22.13 3.67 10.12
CA ASP A 160 23.34 2.87 10.28
C ASP A 160 23.50 1.86 9.13
N PRO A 161 24.07 2.30 7.98
CA PRO A 161 24.15 1.49 6.77
C PRO A 161 25.20 0.37 6.82
N TYR A 162 26.15 0.40 7.77
CA TYR A 162 27.32 -0.49 7.78
C TYR A 162 27.21 -1.65 8.77
N GLU A 163 26.38 -1.54 9.81
CA GLU A 163 26.13 -2.60 10.80
C GLU A 163 24.91 -3.48 10.44
N MET A 164 24.17 -3.15 9.38
CA MET A 164 22.99 -3.93 8.97
C MET A 164 23.35 -5.12 8.09
N PRO A 165 22.88 -6.33 8.41
CA PRO A 165 22.99 -7.46 7.51
C PRO A 165 22.34 -7.16 6.16
N MET A 166 22.98 -7.58 5.07
CA MET A 166 22.59 -7.33 3.68
C MET A 166 21.08 -7.57 3.39
N TYR A 167 20.45 -8.50 4.11
CA TYR A 167 19.03 -8.85 3.96
C TYR A 167 18.03 -7.82 4.52
N ARG A 168 18.46 -6.80 5.26
CA ARG A 168 17.53 -5.86 5.94
C ARG A 168 17.26 -4.54 5.22
N ALA A 169 18.14 -4.09 4.33
CA ALA A 169 18.03 -2.72 3.82
C ALA A 169 18.36 -2.53 2.33
N PHE A 170 19.37 -3.23 1.80
CA PHE A 170 19.90 -2.98 0.46
C PHE A 170 19.61 -4.14 -0.48
N PHE A 171 19.11 -3.82 -1.67
CA PHE A 171 18.96 -4.78 -2.77
C PHE A 171 19.73 -4.23 -3.97
N PRO A 172 20.57 -5.05 -4.63
CA PRO A 172 21.30 -4.66 -5.84
C PRO A 172 20.38 -4.41 -7.03
#